data_AF-A0A1F5ZX29-F1
#
_entry.id   AF-A0A1F5ZX29-F1
#
_cell.length_a   1.000
_cell.length_b   1.000
_cell.length_c   1.000
_cell.angle_alpha   90.00
_cell.angle_beta   90.00
_cell.angle_gamma   90.00
#
_symmetry.space_group_name_H-M   'P 1'
#
loop_
_entity.id
_entity.type
_entity.pdbx_description
1 polymer ?
#
loop_
_entity_poly.entity_id
_entity_poly.type
_entity_poly.pdbx_seq_one_letter_code
_entity_poly.pdbx_strand_id
1 'polypeptide(L)' 'MVLTPSTMLPLGSIAPDFSLPDVVRQKTVTLNDFKEKKALLVMFICRRCPYILSGNREILN' A
#
# COMPACT_ATOMS: atom_id res chain seq x y z
N MET A 1 8.44 17.20 10.23
CA MET A 1 8.88 17.19 8.81
C MET A 1 9.21 15.76 8.42
N VAL A 2 8.78 15.30 7.24
CA VAL A 2 9.14 13.96 6.72
C VAL A 2 10.57 13.99 6.18
N LEU A 3 11.32 12.90 6.31
CA LEU A 3 12.69 12.83 5.76
C LEU A 3 12.69 12.76 4.24
N THR A 4 11.67 12.11 3.65
CA THR A 4 11.50 11.99 2.20
C THR A 4 10.03 12.18 1.85
N PRO A 5 9.67 13.19 1.03
CA PRO A 5 8.28 13.39 0.59
C PRO A 5 7.86 12.33 -0.43
N SER A 6 6.55 12.14 -0.57
CA SER A 6 5.99 11.23 -1.59
C SER A 6 6.31 11.69 -3.00
N THR A 7 6.71 10.76 -3.85
CA THR A 7 6.78 11.00 -5.30
C THR A 7 5.40 10.81 -5.89
N MET A 8 4.76 11.90 -6.32
CA MET A 8 3.42 11.84 -6.88
C MET A 8 3.45 11.31 -8.31
N LEU A 9 2.91 10.11 -8.49
CA LEU A 9 2.64 9.56 -9.82
C LEU A 9 1.57 10.42 -10.53
N PRO A 10 1.71 10.70 -11.83
CA PRO A 10 0.67 11.37 -12.60
C PRO A 10 -0.66 10.63 -12.52
N LEU A 11 -1.76 11.37 -12.38
CA LEU A 11 -3.09 10.77 -12.40
C LEU A 11 -3.37 10.09 -13.75
N GLY A 12 -4.07 8.96 -13.70
CA GLY A 12 -4.28 8.11 -14.88
C GLY A 12 -3.11 7.17 -15.20
N SER A 13 -2.02 7.20 -14.42
CA SER A 13 -0.96 6.19 -14.50
C SER A 13 -1.54 4.78 -14.29
N ILE A 14 -1.16 3.84 -15.14
CA ILE A 14 -1.51 2.43 -14.95
C ILE A 14 -0.79 1.92 -13.69
N ALA A 15 -1.53 1.21 -12.85
CA ALA A 15 -0.95 0.58 -11.66
C ALA A 15 0.15 -0.40 -12.10
N PRO A 16 1.38 -0.28 -11.57
CA PRO A 16 2.45 -1.22 -11.88
C PRO A 16 2.07 -2.63 -11.42
N ASP A 17 2.42 -3.63 -12.23
CA ASP A 17 2.28 -5.03 -11.82
C ASP A 17 3.12 -5.31 -10.57
N PHE A 18 2.56 -6.13 -9.68
CA PHE A 18 3.25 -6.61 -8.49
C PHE A 18 2.93 -8.08 -8.24
N SER A 19 3.84 -8.74 -7.52
CA SER A 19 3.70 -10.10 -7.01
C SER A 19 4.39 -10.14 -5.65
N LEU A 20 3.62 -10.04 -4.57
CA LEU A 20 4.13 -9.83 -3.22
C LEU A 20 3.61 -10.92 -2.27
N PRO A 21 4.42 -11.39 -1.31
CA PRO A 21 3.96 -12.35 -0.32
C PRO A 21 3.02 -11.68 0.72
N ASP A 22 1.82 -12.22 0.88
CA ASP A 22 0.92 -11.94 2.00
C ASP A 22 1.45 -12.66 3.25
N VAL A 23 1.96 -11.87 4.21
CA VAL A 23 2.55 -12.38 5.46
C VAL A 23 1.53 -12.97 6.43
N VAL A 24 0.23 -12.73 6.24
CA VAL A 24 -0.85 -13.28 7.08
C VAL A 24 -1.33 -14.61 6.51
N ARG A 25 -1.58 -14.66 5.19
CA ARG A 25 -2.16 -15.84 4.53
C ARG A 25 -1.14 -16.79 3.91
N GLN A 26 0.14 -16.41 3.91
CA GLN A 26 1.24 -17.16 3.28
C GLN A 26 0.98 -17.49 1.80
N LYS A 27 0.37 -16.53 1.07
CA LYS A 27 0.11 -16.65 -0.37
C LYS A 27 0.71 -15.47 -1.10
N THR A 28 1.06 -15.67 -2.37
CA THR A 28 1.43 -14.57 -3.25
C THR A 28 0.17 -13.81 -3.68
N VAL A 29 0.21 -12.49 -3.61
CA VAL A 29 -0.85 -11.58 -4.06
C VAL A 29 -0.31 -10.75 -5.22
N THR A 30 -1.10 -10.64 -6.26
CA THR A 30 -0.77 -9.97 -7.52
C THR A 30 -1.79 -8.87 -7.83
N LEU A 31 -1.45 -7.95 -8.74
CA LEU A 31 -2.41 -6.96 -9.23
C LEU A 31 -3.64 -7.63 -9.87
N ASN A 32 -3.43 -8.78 -10.52
CA ASN A 32 -4.46 -9.55 -11.21
C ASN A 32 -5.57 -10.06 -10.27
N ASP A 33 -5.24 -10.33 -9.00
CA ASP A 33 -6.20 -10.82 -8.01
C ASP A 33 -7.32 -9.82 -7.70
N PHE A 34 -7.16 -8.55 -8.11
CA PHE A 34 -8.12 -7.47 -7.88
C PHE A 34 -8.86 -7.01 -9.14
N LYS A 35 -8.72 -7.70 -10.28
CA LYS A 35 -9.31 -7.28 -11.57
C LYS A 35 -10.84 -7.07 -11.55
N GLU A 36 -11.55 -7.82 -10.71
CA GLU A 36 -13.01 -7.71 -10.59
C GLU A 36 -13.45 -6.70 -9.51
N LYS A 37 -12.52 -6.00 -8.85
CA LYS A 37 -12.84 -5.01 -7.81
C LYS A 37 -13.03 -3.63 -8.43
N LYS A 38 -13.94 -2.84 -7.83
CA LYS A 38 -14.24 -1.47 -8.26
C LYS A 38 -13.02 -0.53 -8.11
N ALA A 39 -12.19 -0.78 -7.11
CA ALA A 39 -10.98 -0.01 -6.83
C ALA A 39 -10.00 -0.84 -5.99
N LEU A 40 -8.72 -0.48 -6.06
CA LEU A 40 -7.64 -1.01 -5.23
C LEU A 40 -6.90 0.16 -4.57
N LEU A 41 -6.79 0.13 -3.25
CA LEU A 41 -5.97 1.06 -2.47
C LEU A 41 -4.66 0.36 -2.11
N VAL A 42 -3.53 0.93 -2.54
CA VAL A 42 -2.19 0.45 -2.21
C VAL A 42 -1.53 1.45 -1.26
N MET A 43 -1.04 0.97 -0.12
CA MET A 43 -0.41 1.80 0.91
C MET A 43 0.99 1.26 1.22
N PHE A 44 2.00 2.12 1.13
CA PHE A 44 3.36 1.80 1.54
C PHE A 44 3.55 2.23 2.99
N ILE A 45 3.50 1.27 3.93
CA ILE A 45 3.58 1.52 5.38
C ILE A 45 4.64 0.64 6.04
N CYS A 46 5.13 1.08 7.21
CA CYS A 46 6.06 0.30 8.02
C CYS A 46 5.73 0.48 9.52
N ARG A 47 5.78 -0.62 10.28
CA ARG A 47 5.38 -0.65 11.70
C ARG A 47 6.28 0.18 12.62
N ARG A 48 7.53 0.43 12.24
CA ARG A 48 8.50 1.14 13.09
C ARG A 48 8.77 2.58 12.63
N CYS A 49 7.95 3.11 11.72
CA CYS A 49 8.10 4.49 11.26
C CYS A 49 7.44 5.46 12.24
N PRO A 50 8.17 6.46 12.77
CA PRO A 50 7.62 7.46 13.68
C PRO A 50 6.49 8.29 13.03
N TYR A 51 6.44 8.34 11.70
CA TYR A 51 5.43 9.05 10.92
C TYR A 51 4.05 8.37 10.86
N ILE A 52 3.94 7.08 11.25
CA ILE A 52 2.68 6.32 11.23
C ILE A 52 2.09 6.17 12.64
N LEU A 53 2.96 6.12 13.66
CA LEU A 53 2.58 5.90 15.06
C LEU A 53 1.81 7.08 15.69
N SER A 54 1.97 8.29 15.14
CA SER A 54 1.29 9.49 15.64
C SER A 54 -0.07 9.70 14.96
N GLY A 55 -1.09 8.93 15.37
CA GLY A 55 -2.49 9.36 15.22
C GLY A 55 -3.47 8.48 14.42
N ASN A 56 -3.05 7.39 13.79
CA ASN A 56 -3.95 6.66 12.87
C ASN A 56 -4.48 5.34 13.45
N ARG A 57 -5.60 5.41 14.20
CA ARG A 57 -6.38 4.22 14.60
C ARG A 57 -7.12 3.55 13.44
N GLU A 58 -7.38 4.26 12.34
CA GLU A 58 -8.13 3.74 11.18
C GLU A 58 -7.35 2.70 10.36
N ILE A 59 -6.01 2.74 10.39
CA ILE A 59 -5.15 1.92 9.51
C ILE A 59 -4.57 0.71 10.28
N LEU A 60 -4.64 0.71 11.62
CA LEU A 60 -4.03 -0.30 12.50
C LEU A 60 -5.03 -1.29 13.12
N ASN A 61 -6.26 -1.36 12.62
CA ASN A 61 -7.25 -2.35 13.03
C ASN A 61 -7.23 -3.59 12.14
#